data_AF-A0A2S5QWR4-F1
#
_entry.id   AF-A0A2S5QWR4-F1
#
_cell.length_a   1.000
_cell.length_b   1.000
_cell.length_c   1.000
_cell.angle_alpha   90.00
_cell.angle_beta   90.00
_cell.angle_gamma   90.00
#
_symmetry.space_group_name_H-M   'P 1'
#
loop_
_entity.id
_entity.type
_entity.pdbx_description
1 polymer ?
#
loop_
_entity_poly.entity_id
_entity_poly.type
_entity_poly.pdbx_seq_one_letter_code
_entity_poly.pdbx_strand_id
1 'polypeptide(L)'
;MTIKNIIYSAHHRLEQVANLPIKRSHVYELIAAAFGFNTYASLTNQAFLIQSKKSRPLEAKHMDLLQQRSEALGYRSILTEALTEVMKEHRISALSFSDLVAQLKNEDYLNEYDWESDDSTQLISPEVFHALEAAAKSGNPLAHYAIALHHANSDESDEDGISSDYWYKQMQSGRELNGAEKEFALAYLQQLTSQKKYQFHLREAGRLGSELALLDLAEKFDDHAFFETGHRDVNTDPMRVADIARELNRSDDYRYWLTVAADAGNIDAMQELIKIHEKDDPIRCWTWIYLSKLLGKDLTQDRYYAIHEDGSMYDDDIGGPLFADGEEGINLPSLESEHDSLARANAEALLKLIKTT
;
A
#
# COMPACT_ATOMS: atom_id res chain seq x y z
N MET A 1 26.79 6.50 -3.14
CA MET A 1 27.69 6.62 -1.96
C MET A 1 26.92 6.10 -0.76
N THR A 2 27.53 5.35 0.16
CA THR A 2 26.77 4.85 1.33
C THR A 2 26.34 6.01 2.24
N ILE A 3 25.18 5.87 2.89
CA ILE A 3 24.69 6.89 3.84
C ILE A 3 25.68 7.16 4.98
N LYS A 4 26.48 6.15 5.37
CA LYS A 4 27.54 6.29 6.37
C LYS A 4 28.63 7.27 5.93
N ASN A 5 28.98 7.26 4.63
CA ASN A 5 29.97 8.19 4.08
C ASN A 5 29.40 9.60 3.98
N ILE A 6 28.12 9.73 3.62
CA ILE A 6 27.43 11.03 3.55
C ILE A 6 27.37 11.67 4.94
N ILE A 7 27.00 10.92 5.97
CA ILE A 7 26.94 11.43 7.35
C ILE A 7 28.34 11.74 7.88
N TYR A 8 29.37 11.01 7.45
CA TYR A 8 30.75 11.33 7.79
C TYR A 8 31.19 12.68 7.19
N SER A 9 30.90 12.93 5.91
CA SER A 9 31.17 14.22 5.27
C SER A 9 30.35 15.36 5.90
N ALA A 10 29.08 15.12 6.20
CA ALA A 10 28.21 16.06 6.87
C ALA A 10 28.71 16.41 8.27
N HIS A 11 29.20 15.43 9.03
CA HIS A 11 29.79 15.65 10.35
C HIS A 11 31.02 16.59 10.26
N HIS A 12 31.97 16.30 9.37
CA HIS A 12 33.13 17.18 9.15
C HIS A 12 32.74 18.60 8.74
N ARG A 13 31.77 18.71 7.82
CA ARG A 13 31.26 20.01 7.37
C ARG A 13 30.60 20.78 8.50
N LEU A 14 29.82 20.10 9.34
CA LEU A 14 29.13 20.71 10.47
C LEU A 14 30.12 21.25 11.51
N GLU A 15 31.20 20.53 11.81
CA GLU A 15 32.25 21.03 12.71
C GLU A 15 32.95 22.28 12.16
N GLN A 16 33.17 22.35 10.84
CA GLN A 16 33.76 23.51 10.18
C GLN A 16 32.85 24.73 10.22
N VAL A 17 31.55 24.56 9.90
CA VAL A 17 30.59 25.68 9.85
C VAL A 17 30.25 26.18 11.26
N ALA A 18 30.04 25.25 12.20
CA ALA A 18 29.72 25.60 13.58
C ALA A 18 30.96 26.00 14.40
N ASN A 19 32.16 25.77 13.88
CA ASN A 19 33.46 26.00 14.53
C ASN A 19 33.51 25.40 15.95
N LEU A 20 33.01 24.17 16.10
CA LEU A 20 32.92 23.48 17.39
C LEU A 20 33.08 21.96 17.22
N PRO A 21 33.71 21.25 18.16
CA PRO A 21 33.86 19.80 18.10
C PRO A 21 32.55 19.08 18.42
N ILE A 22 32.12 18.17 17.56
CA ILE A 22 30.83 17.48 17.65
C ILE A 22 31.08 15.97 17.68
N LYS A 23 30.44 15.26 18.61
CA LYS A 23 30.50 13.78 18.58
C LYS A 23 29.66 13.27 17.42
N ARG A 24 30.17 12.32 16.64
CA ARG A 24 29.42 11.71 15.53
C ARG A 24 28.06 11.13 15.97
N SER A 25 27.97 10.56 17.16
CA SER A 25 26.70 10.08 17.73
C SER A 25 25.69 11.21 17.93
N HIS A 26 26.13 12.41 18.31
CA HIS A 26 25.26 13.58 18.47
C HIS A 26 24.72 14.06 17.12
N VAL A 27 25.50 13.95 16.03
CA VAL A 27 25.02 14.27 14.67
C VAL A 27 23.81 13.39 14.31
N TYR A 28 23.86 12.10 14.62
CA TYR A 28 22.73 11.20 14.40
C TYR A 28 21.49 11.59 15.22
N GLU A 29 21.65 11.95 16.49
CA GLU A 29 20.54 12.40 17.35
C GLU A 29 19.93 13.72 16.85
N LEU A 30 20.76 14.65 16.37
CA LEU A 30 20.30 15.91 15.82
C LEU A 30 19.57 15.73 14.48
N ILE A 31 20.10 14.89 13.59
CA ILE A 31 19.41 14.52 12.34
C ILE A 31 18.06 13.86 12.64
N ALA A 32 18.00 13.00 13.65
CA ALA A 32 16.74 12.38 14.07
C ALA A 32 15.72 13.42 14.53
N ALA A 33 16.14 14.37 15.38
CA ALA A 33 15.30 15.47 15.83
C ALA A 33 14.83 16.38 14.69
N ALA A 34 15.68 16.65 13.70
CA ALA A 34 15.33 17.41 12.50
C ALA A 34 14.22 16.74 11.68
N PHE A 35 14.12 15.41 11.73
CA PHE A 35 13.04 14.64 11.11
C PHE A 35 11.88 14.32 12.07
N GLY A 36 11.80 14.97 13.23
CA GLY A 36 10.70 14.80 14.17
C GLY A 36 10.82 13.59 15.12
N PHE A 37 11.95 12.89 15.11
CA PHE A 37 12.19 11.76 16.01
C PHE A 37 12.89 12.19 17.29
N ASN A 38 12.38 11.73 18.42
CA ASN A 38 12.97 12.05 19.71
C ASN A 38 14.41 11.54 19.83
N THR A 39 14.74 10.39 19.25
CA THR A 39 16.08 9.81 19.29
C THR A 39 16.45 9.16 17.97
N TYR A 40 17.74 8.97 17.74
CA TYR A 40 18.20 8.21 16.56
C TYR A 40 17.69 6.76 16.56
N ALA A 41 17.57 6.14 17.74
CA ALA A 41 16.97 4.81 17.86
C ALA A 41 15.49 4.79 17.40
N SER A 42 14.72 5.83 17.75
CA SER A 42 13.34 5.98 17.28
C SER A 42 13.26 6.15 15.77
N LEU A 43 14.20 6.92 15.19
CA LEU A 43 14.31 7.05 13.73
C LEU A 43 14.55 5.69 13.10
N THR A 44 15.58 4.94 13.54
CA THR A 44 15.94 3.66 12.91
C THR A 44 14.87 2.57 13.03
N ASN A 45 13.94 2.70 13.99
CA ASN A 45 12.81 1.80 14.12
C ASN A 45 11.68 2.07 13.11
N GLN A 46 11.54 3.31 12.65
CA GLN A 46 10.41 3.73 11.80
C GLN A 46 10.83 4.17 10.39
N ALA A 47 12.10 4.51 10.22
CA ALA A 47 12.66 5.10 9.03
C ALA A 47 14.14 4.78 8.88
N PHE A 48 14.71 5.11 7.73
CA PHE A 48 16.14 5.10 7.51
C PHE A 48 16.58 6.34 6.75
N LEU A 49 17.84 6.69 6.92
CA LEU A 49 18.43 7.85 6.26
C LEU A 49 18.81 7.50 4.82
N ILE A 50 18.48 8.40 3.90
CA ILE A 50 18.76 8.29 2.48
C ILE A 50 19.40 9.57 1.95
N GLN A 51 20.00 9.47 0.76
CA GLN A 51 20.36 10.64 -0.02
C GLN A 51 19.24 10.90 -1.04
N SER A 52 18.48 11.97 -0.85
CA SER A 52 17.38 12.32 -1.76
C SER A 52 17.91 12.95 -3.06
N LYS A 53 17.26 12.68 -4.19
CA LYS A 53 17.50 13.40 -5.46
C LYS A 53 17.19 14.90 -5.31
N LYS A 54 16.08 15.23 -4.62
CA LYS A 54 15.64 16.60 -4.31
C LYS A 54 15.66 16.84 -2.80
N SER A 55 16.35 17.88 -2.35
CA SER A 55 16.33 18.29 -0.95
C SER A 55 14.93 18.81 -0.58
N ARG A 56 14.33 18.23 0.45
CA ARG A 56 13.11 18.76 1.07
C ARG A 56 13.49 19.71 2.21
N PRO A 57 12.81 20.86 2.35
CA PRO A 57 13.01 21.73 3.50
C PRO A 57 12.57 20.99 4.77
N LEU A 58 13.26 21.27 5.88
CA LEU A 58 12.82 20.78 7.19
C LEU A 58 11.47 21.41 7.54
N GLU A 59 10.57 20.61 8.09
CA GLU A 59 9.27 21.09 8.53
C GLU A 59 9.42 21.99 9.75
N ALA A 60 8.77 23.15 9.73
CA ALA A 60 8.83 24.12 10.83
C ALA A 60 8.47 23.50 12.19
N LYS A 61 7.53 22.53 12.18
CA LYS A 61 7.08 21.81 13.37
C LYS A 61 8.17 20.96 14.05
N HIS A 62 9.25 20.61 13.34
CA HIS A 62 10.36 19.82 13.90
C HIS A 62 11.48 20.70 14.47
N MET A 63 11.47 22.01 14.20
CA MET A 63 12.53 22.92 14.64
C MET A 63 12.61 23.02 16.17
N ASP A 64 11.46 23.01 16.85
CA ASP A 64 11.41 23.02 18.31
C ASP A 64 12.10 21.78 18.91
N LEU A 65 11.85 20.60 18.34
CA LEU A 65 12.47 19.35 18.78
C LEU A 65 13.99 19.36 18.54
N LEU A 66 14.41 19.85 17.37
CA LEU A 66 15.83 20.00 17.04
C LEU A 66 16.54 20.95 18.02
N GLN A 67 15.92 22.08 18.34
CA GLN A 67 16.45 23.05 19.30
C GLN A 67 16.59 22.44 20.69
N GLN A 68 15.55 21.78 21.20
CA GLN A 68 15.57 21.08 22.48
C GLN A 68 16.67 20.00 22.53
N ARG A 69 16.82 19.21 21.45
CA ARG A 69 17.84 18.16 21.37
C ARG A 69 19.25 18.76 21.32
N SER A 70 19.46 19.87 20.61
CA SER A 70 20.73 20.60 20.56
C SER A 70 21.14 21.08 21.96
N GLU A 71 20.22 21.70 22.70
CA GLU A 71 20.45 22.18 24.06
C GLU A 71 20.74 21.04 25.03
N ALA A 72 19.97 19.95 24.96
CA ALA A 72 20.18 18.76 25.80
C ALA A 72 21.56 18.10 25.58
N LEU A 73 22.12 18.22 24.39
CA LEU A 73 23.45 17.72 24.04
C LEU A 73 24.58 18.71 24.36
N GLY A 74 24.25 19.89 24.91
CA GLY A 74 25.20 20.92 25.32
C GLY A 74 25.61 21.89 24.21
N TYR A 75 24.83 21.99 23.14
CA TYR A 75 25.11 22.87 22.01
C TYR A 75 24.23 24.13 21.99
N ARG A 76 24.67 25.14 21.24
CA ARG A 76 23.99 26.44 21.10
C ARG A 76 23.03 26.43 19.91
N SER A 77 22.13 27.42 19.86
CA SER A 77 21.17 27.61 18.75
C SER A 77 21.83 27.68 17.37
N ILE A 78 23.02 28.29 17.23
CA ILE A 78 23.73 28.37 15.94
C ILE A 78 23.99 27.00 15.28
N LEU A 79 24.02 25.92 16.08
CA LEU A 79 24.22 24.57 15.55
C LEU A 79 23.02 24.08 14.74
N THR A 80 21.79 24.49 15.08
CA THR A 80 20.58 24.02 14.39
C THR A 80 20.47 24.61 12.98
N GLU A 81 20.82 25.89 12.83
CA GLU A 81 20.95 26.56 11.53
C GLU A 81 22.03 25.90 10.67
N ALA A 82 23.24 25.72 11.22
CA ALA A 82 24.35 25.07 10.53
C ALA A 82 24.00 23.63 10.11
N LEU A 83 23.33 22.86 10.98
CA LEU A 83 22.89 21.51 10.65
C LEU A 83 21.91 21.50 9.48
N THR A 84 20.95 22.43 9.48
CA THR A 84 19.94 22.54 8.41
C THR A 84 20.60 22.81 7.06
N GLU A 85 21.59 23.71 7.01
CA GLU A 85 22.37 23.98 5.80
C GLU A 85 23.18 22.75 5.35
N VAL A 86 23.85 22.08 6.27
CA VAL A 86 24.66 20.88 5.98
C VAL A 86 23.80 19.73 5.48
N MET A 87 22.62 19.51 6.07
CA MET A 87 21.66 18.49 5.62
C MET A 87 21.17 18.79 4.20
N LYS A 88 20.90 20.06 3.90
CA LYS A 88 20.52 20.52 2.55
C LYS A 88 21.65 20.30 1.54
N GLU A 89 22.89 20.68 1.89
CA GLU A 89 24.10 20.50 1.07
C GLU A 89 24.30 19.03 0.70
N HIS A 90 24.17 18.13 1.68
CA HIS A 90 24.38 16.70 1.50
C HIS A 90 23.13 15.94 1.03
N ARG A 91 21.98 16.63 0.90
CA ARG A 91 20.66 16.08 0.54
C ARG A 91 20.24 14.92 1.45
N ILE A 92 20.51 15.06 2.75
CA ILE A 92 20.12 14.08 3.76
C ILE A 92 18.60 14.14 3.92
N SER A 93 17.94 12.99 3.78
CA SER A 93 16.51 12.82 4.03
C SER A 93 16.28 11.57 4.87
N ALA A 94 15.10 11.46 5.47
CA ALA A 94 14.59 10.21 6.01
C ALA A 94 13.46 9.68 5.11
N LEU A 95 13.35 8.37 5.00
CA LEU A 95 12.23 7.68 4.37
C LEU A 95 11.65 6.70 5.40
N SER A 96 10.36 6.82 5.71
CA SER A 96 9.70 5.90 6.62
C SER A 96 9.39 4.57 5.92
N PHE A 97 9.36 3.48 6.68
CA PHE A 97 8.97 2.19 6.13
C PHE A 97 7.50 2.21 5.66
N SER A 98 6.64 2.95 6.36
CA SER A 98 5.23 3.09 6.00
C SER A 98 5.05 3.81 4.65
N ASP A 99 5.75 4.92 4.45
CA ASP A 99 5.67 5.69 3.19
C ASP A 99 6.22 4.88 2.02
N LEU A 100 7.31 4.13 2.25
CA LEU A 100 7.87 3.25 1.22
C LEU A 100 6.90 2.13 0.85
N VAL A 101 6.28 1.47 1.83
CA VAL A 101 5.26 0.44 1.57
C VAL A 101 4.08 1.03 0.80
N ALA A 102 3.59 2.21 1.19
CA ALA A 102 2.52 2.89 0.48
C ALA A 102 2.91 3.20 -0.99
N GLN A 103 4.14 3.67 -1.22
CA GLN A 103 4.65 3.92 -2.57
C GLN A 103 4.76 2.64 -3.42
N LEU A 104 5.20 1.53 -2.82
CA LEU A 104 5.32 0.23 -3.50
C LEU A 104 3.95 -0.40 -3.81
N LYS A 105 2.90 -0.05 -3.06
CA LYS A 105 1.54 -0.55 -3.31
C LYS A 105 0.76 0.29 -4.31
N ASN A 106 1.02 1.60 -4.39
CA ASN A 106 0.26 2.55 -5.20
C ASN A 106 0.83 2.74 -6.62
N GLU A 107 1.38 1.69 -7.24
CA GLU A 107 2.03 1.80 -8.56
C GLU A 107 1.07 2.23 -9.70
N ASP A 108 -0.26 2.20 -9.48
CA ASP A 108 -1.26 2.73 -10.42
C ASP A 108 -1.20 4.25 -10.65
N TYR A 109 -0.66 5.03 -9.69
CA TYR A 109 -0.56 6.50 -9.83
C TYR A 109 0.65 7.00 -10.63
N LEU A 110 1.57 6.11 -11.04
CA LEU A 110 2.74 6.49 -11.83
C LEU A 110 2.52 6.38 -13.34
N ASN A 111 1.39 5.82 -13.80
CA ASN A 111 1.19 5.47 -15.22
C ASN A 111 0.28 6.40 -16.03
N GLU A 112 -0.41 7.39 -15.46
CA GLU A 112 -1.35 8.18 -16.27
C GLU A 112 -0.78 9.48 -16.87
N TYR A 113 0.34 10.04 -16.37
CA TYR A 113 0.86 11.33 -16.88
C TYR A 113 2.38 11.53 -16.76
N ASP A 114 3.23 10.56 -17.15
CA ASP A 114 4.66 10.88 -17.30
C ASP A 114 5.36 10.10 -18.42
N TRP A 115 4.88 10.24 -19.66
CA TRP A 115 5.57 9.76 -20.87
C TRP A 115 6.86 10.56 -21.19
N GLU A 116 7.28 11.50 -20.33
CA GLU A 116 8.51 12.29 -20.47
C GLU A 116 9.57 12.03 -19.37
N SER A 117 9.31 11.15 -18.39
CA SER A 117 10.33 10.74 -17.43
C SER A 117 11.08 9.50 -17.93
N ASP A 118 12.19 9.73 -18.65
CA ASP A 118 13.23 8.74 -19.00
C ASP A 118 14.03 8.24 -17.76
N ASP A 119 13.39 8.19 -16.60
CA ASP A 119 13.96 7.77 -15.32
C ASP A 119 12.96 6.78 -14.73
N SER A 120 13.09 5.50 -15.09
CA SER A 120 12.47 4.40 -14.36
C SER A 120 13.00 4.48 -12.92
N THR A 121 12.34 5.26 -12.07
CA THR A 121 12.76 5.44 -10.70
C THR A 121 12.48 4.15 -9.96
N GLN A 122 13.43 3.22 -10.02
CA GLN A 122 13.44 2.04 -9.17
C GLN A 122 13.33 2.53 -7.72
N LEU A 123 12.13 2.44 -7.14
CA LEU A 123 11.80 2.94 -5.81
C LEU A 123 12.78 2.41 -4.75
N ILE A 124 13.32 1.22 -5.01
CA ILE A 124 14.30 0.54 -4.18
C ILE A 124 15.66 0.55 -4.87
N SER A 125 16.48 1.56 -4.55
CA SER A 125 17.90 1.57 -4.88
C SER A 125 18.69 0.52 -4.06
N PRO A 126 19.91 0.12 -4.48
CA PRO A 126 20.74 -0.81 -3.72
C PRO A 126 21.00 -0.37 -2.27
N GLU A 127 21.16 0.94 -2.03
CA GLU A 127 21.31 1.50 -0.70
C GLU A 127 20.05 1.34 0.16
N VAL A 128 18.87 1.56 -0.43
CA VAL A 128 17.57 1.34 0.23
C VAL A 128 17.40 -0.14 0.55
N PHE A 129 17.68 -1.03 -0.42
CA PHE A 129 17.57 -2.47 -0.23
C PHE A 129 18.46 -2.97 0.92
N HIS A 130 19.72 -2.54 0.97
CA HIS A 130 20.61 -2.90 2.08
C HIS A 130 20.10 -2.37 3.44
N ALA A 131 19.49 -1.18 3.48
CA ALA A 131 18.86 -0.67 4.71
C ALA A 131 17.65 -1.52 5.13
N LEU A 132 16.81 -1.94 4.18
CA LEU A 132 15.70 -2.85 4.42
C LEU A 132 16.18 -4.20 4.97
N GLU A 133 17.22 -4.79 4.39
CA GLU A 133 17.78 -6.06 4.88
C GLU A 133 18.28 -5.95 6.33
N ALA A 134 18.94 -4.84 6.67
CA ALA A 134 19.40 -4.60 8.04
C ALA A 134 18.24 -4.43 9.02
N ALA A 135 17.18 -3.72 8.62
CA ALA A 135 15.98 -3.54 9.43
C ALA A 135 15.19 -4.84 9.59
N ALA A 136 15.05 -5.64 8.53
CA ALA A 136 14.42 -6.96 8.55
C ALA A 136 15.17 -7.91 9.50
N LYS A 137 16.51 -7.97 9.41
CA LYS A 137 17.35 -8.74 10.37
C LYS A 137 17.16 -8.31 11.83
N SER A 138 16.76 -7.05 12.05
CA SER A 138 16.48 -6.51 13.38
C SER A 138 15.03 -6.73 13.83
N GLY A 139 14.21 -7.41 13.03
CA GLY A 139 12.82 -7.75 13.34
C GLY A 139 11.79 -6.69 12.94
N ASN A 140 12.09 -5.82 11.97
CA ASN A 140 11.12 -4.82 11.51
C ASN A 140 10.10 -5.46 10.52
N PRO A 141 8.79 -5.49 10.85
CA PRO A 141 7.77 -6.11 10.01
C PRO A 141 7.59 -5.42 8.65
N LEU A 142 7.62 -4.09 8.62
CA LEU A 142 7.43 -3.32 7.38
C LEU A 142 8.64 -3.43 6.45
N ALA A 143 9.85 -3.60 6.99
CA ALA A 143 11.03 -3.87 6.19
C ALA A 143 10.93 -5.24 5.50
N HIS A 144 10.49 -6.27 6.23
CA HIS A 144 10.16 -7.56 5.61
C HIS A 144 9.09 -7.40 4.53
N TYR A 145 8.02 -6.67 4.80
CA TYR A 145 6.95 -6.48 3.84
C TYR A 145 7.40 -5.73 2.58
N ALA A 146 8.19 -4.66 2.71
CA ALA A 146 8.75 -3.93 1.57
C ALA A 146 9.68 -4.79 0.70
N ILE A 147 10.48 -5.69 1.31
CA ILE A 147 11.29 -6.65 0.55
C ILE A 147 10.40 -7.67 -0.17
N ALA A 148 9.27 -8.08 0.43
CA ALA A 148 8.32 -8.94 -0.25
C ALA A 148 7.75 -8.24 -1.48
N LEU A 149 7.22 -7.02 -1.35
CA LEU A 149 6.68 -6.25 -2.48
C LEU A 149 7.71 -6.08 -3.62
N HIS A 150 8.98 -5.82 -3.30
CA HIS A 150 10.06 -5.77 -4.29
C HIS A 150 10.19 -7.04 -5.14
N HIS A 151 9.98 -8.20 -4.54
CA HIS A 151 10.06 -9.49 -5.22
C HIS A 151 8.76 -9.93 -5.89
N ALA A 152 7.61 -9.33 -5.51
CA ALA A 152 6.32 -9.58 -6.17
C ALA A 152 6.29 -8.95 -7.58
N ASN A 153 6.85 -7.75 -7.74
CA ASN A 153 6.84 -7.00 -9.01
C ASN A 153 7.83 -7.56 -10.06
N SER A 154 8.40 -8.76 -9.84
CA SER A 154 9.20 -9.46 -10.85
C SER A 154 8.42 -10.55 -11.61
N ASP A 155 7.12 -10.66 -11.36
CA ASP A 155 6.20 -11.61 -12.01
C ASP A 155 5.53 -11.02 -13.27
N GLU A 156 6.31 -10.50 -14.22
CA GLU A 156 5.81 -10.39 -15.60
C GLU A 156 5.86 -11.79 -16.23
N SER A 157 4.71 -12.46 -16.30
CA SER A 157 4.59 -13.76 -16.96
C SER A 157 4.53 -13.58 -18.48
N ASP A 158 5.49 -14.17 -19.19
CA ASP A 158 5.41 -14.34 -20.65
C ASP A 158 4.23 -15.28 -20.99
N GLU A 159 3.14 -14.74 -21.53
CA GLU A 159 1.96 -15.49 -21.95
C GLU A 159 2.15 -16.21 -23.31
N ASP A 160 3.30 -16.05 -23.97
CA ASP A 160 3.55 -16.59 -25.31
C ASP A 160 4.80 -17.50 -25.40
N GLY A 161 4.58 -18.79 -25.65
CA GLY A 161 5.61 -19.73 -26.13
C GLY A 161 6.03 -20.85 -25.17
N ILE A 162 7.07 -21.62 -25.57
CA ILE A 162 7.61 -22.74 -24.78
C ILE A 162 7.97 -22.25 -23.38
N SER A 163 7.24 -22.74 -22.38
CA SER A 163 7.39 -22.32 -20.97
C SER A 163 8.86 -22.34 -20.54
N SER A 164 9.34 -21.25 -19.95
CA SER A 164 10.70 -21.12 -19.41
C SER A 164 11.06 -22.22 -18.39
N ASP A 165 10.05 -22.86 -17.79
CA ASP A 165 10.18 -24.10 -16.98
C ASP A 165 10.77 -25.28 -17.77
N TYR A 166 10.41 -25.42 -19.05
CA TYR A 166 10.96 -26.46 -19.91
C TYR A 166 12.47 -26.28 -20.11
N TRP A 167 12.91 -25.07 -20.46
CA TRP A 167 14.34 -24.77 -20.65
C TRP A 167 15.13 -24.93 -19.36
N TYR A 168 14.54 -24.53 -18.23
CA TYR A 168 15.11 -24.78 -16.91
C TYR A 168 15.30 -26.27 -16.62
N LYS A 169 14.29 -27.11 -16.89
CA LYS A 169 14.39 -28.58 -16.73
C LYS A 169 15.45 -29.19 -17.65
N GLN A 170 15.61 -28.67 -18.87
CA GLN A 170 16.67 -29.09 -19.80
C GLN A 170 18.06 -28.65 -19.32
N MET A 171 18.19 -27.45 -18.73
CA MET A 171 19.43 -27.01 -18.10
C MET A 171 19.81 -27.93 -16.93
N GLN A 172 18.83 -28.32 -16.10
CA GLN A 172 19.06 -29.22 -14.96
C GLN A 172 19.46 -30.65 -15.39
N SER A 173 19.03 -31.11 -16.57
CA SER A 173 19.43 -32.43 -17.09
C SER A 173 20.85 -32.46 -17.67
N GLY A 174 21.54 -31.32 -17.71
CA GLY A 174 22.91 -31.20 -18.21
C GLY A 174 22.99 -31.06 -19.73
N ARG A 175 21.87 -30.82 -20.43
CA ARG A 175 21.87 -30.52 -21.86
C ARG A 175 22.54 -29.17 -22.11
N GLU A 176 23.39 -29.10 -23.14
CA GLU A 176 23.91 -27.83 -23.64
C GLU A 176 22.78 -27.03 -24.29
N LEU A 177 22.47 -25.88 -23.70
CA LEU A 177 21.48 -24.93 -24.19
C LEU A 177 22.15 -23.85 -25.05
N ASN A 178 21.49 -23.42 -26.11
CA ASN A 178 21.91 -22.27 -26.90
C ASN A 178 21.69 -20.94 -26.15
N GLY A 179 22.07 -19.81 -26.75
CA GLY A 179 21.98 -18.48 -26.12
C GLY A 179 20.58 -18.13 -25.60
N ALA A 180 19.56 -18.23 -26.45
CA ALA A 180 18.18 -17.92 -26.09
C ALA A 180 17.60 -18.95 -25.08
N GLU A 181 17.85 -20.24 -25.30
CA GLU A 181 17.41 -21.30 -24.38
C GLU A 181 17.98 -21.10 -22.97
N LYS A 182 19.26 -20.69 -22.87
CA LYS A 182 19.92 -20.41 -21.60
C LYS A 182 19.37 -19.15 -20.94
N GLU A 183 19.06 -18.10 -21.70
CA GLU A 183 18.43 -16.88 -21.18
C GLU A 183 17.07 -17.19 -20.54
N PHE A 184 16.21 -17.96 -21.22
CA PHE A 184 14.93 -18.39 -20.67
C PHE A 184 15.09 -19.23 -19.39
N ALA A 185 16.03 -20.19 -19.39
CA ALA A 185 16.29 -21.02 -18.20
C ALA A 185 16.80 -20.20 -17.00
N LEU A 186 17.62 -19.17 -17.24
CA LEU A 186 18.13 -18.28 -16.19
C LEU A 186 17.08 -17.30 -15.69
N ALA A 187 16.23 -16.77 -16.58
CA ALA A 187 15.09 -15.94 -16.21
C ALA A 187 14.13 -16.69 -15.28
N TYR A 188 13.79 -17.94 -15.62
CA TYR A 188 12.96 -18.78 -14.76
C TYR A 188 13.61 -19.10 -13.41
N LEU A 189 14.93 -19.37 -13.38
CA LEU A 189 15.65 -19.57 -12.12
C LEU A 189 15.63 -18.30 -11.24
N GLN A 190 15.74 -17.12 -11.85
CA GLN A 190 15.63 -15.85 -11.15
C GLN A 190 14.21 -15.66 -10.59
N GLN A 191 13.17 -15.94 -11.38
CA GLN A 191 11.78 -15.89 -10.94
C GLN A 191 11.53 -16.83 -9.74
N LEU A 192 11.96 -18.10 -9.82
CA LEU A 192 11.85 -19.04 -8.69
C LEU A 192 12.58 -18.55 -7.44
N THR A 193 13.70 -17.84 -7.62
CA THR A 193 14.45 -17.25 -6.51
C THR A 193 13.72 -16.06 -5.90
N SER A 194 13.16 -15.18 -6.73
CA SER A 194 12.31 -14.07 -6.30
C SER A 194 11.07 -14.56 -5.56
N GLN A 195 10.36 -15.56 -6.09
CA GLN A 195 9.17 -16.13 -5.47
C GLN A 195 9.46 -16.73 -4.08
N LYS A 196 10.60 -17.43 -3.92
CA LYS A 196 11.04 -17.92 -2.61
C LYS A 196 11.32 -16.80 -1.62
N LYS A 197 11.98 -15.73 -2.06
CA LYS A 197 12.25 -14.55 -1.22
C LYS A 197 10.96 -13.82 -0.86
N TYR A 198 10.07 -13.63 -1.84
CA TYR A 198 8.74 -13.07 -1.65
C TYR A 198 8.01 -13.78 -0.53
N GLN A 199 7.85 -15.10 -0.66
CA GLN A 199 7.11 -15.90 0.30
C GLN A 199 7.76 -15.91 1.69
N PHE A 200 9.10 -15.99 1.76
CA PHE A 200 9.83 -15.91 3.04
C PHE A 200 9.60 -14.58 3.74
N HIS A 201 9.81 -13.45 3.04
CA HIS A 201 9.68 -12.13 3.63
C HIS A 201 8.24 -11.78 3.98
N LEU A 202 7.27 -12.23 3.17
CA LEU A 202 5.86 -12.03 3.45
C LEU A 202 5.43 -12.75 4.74
N ARG A 203 5.83 -14.02 4.91
CA ARG A 203 5.55 -14.78 6.14
C ARG A 203 6.21 -14.19 7.37
N GLU A 204 7.47 -13.76 7.27
CA GLU A 204 8.14 -13.10 8.40
C GLU A 204 7.49 -11.76 8.76
N ALA A 205 7.04 -10.97 7.78
CA ALA A 205 6.29 -9.75 8.02
C ALA A 205 4.98 -10.04 8.78
N GLY A 206 4.22 -11.05 8.34
CA GLY A 206 3.00 -11.48 9.03
C GLY A 206 3.27 -11.98 10.46
N ARG A 207 4.29 -12.81 10.64
CA ARG A 207 4.73 -13.32 11.97
C ARG A 207 5.12 -12.19 12.93
N LEU A 208 5.69 -11.10 12.40
CA LEU A 208 6.08 -9.91 13.16
C LEU A 208 4.92 -8.91 13.35
N GLY A 209 3.72 -9.20 12.83
CA GLY A 209 2.50 -8.41 13.07
C GLY A 209 2.16 -7.39 11.98
N SER A 210 2.71 -7.50 10.77
CA SER A 210 2.26 -6.68 9.64
C SER A 210 0.89 -7.14 9.15
N GLU A 211 -0.14 -6.34 9.38
CA GLU A 211 -1.54 -6.66 9.00
C GLU A 211 -1.71 -6.71 7.48
N LEU A 212 -1.06 -5.81 6.75
CA LEU A 212 -1.04 -5.84 5.29
C LEU A 212 -0.39 -7.13 4.76
N ALA A 213 0.67 -7.62 5.41
CA ALA A 213 1.29 -8.88 5.02
C ALA A 213 0.39 -10.09 5.34
N LEU A 214 -0.31 -10.07 6.47
CA LEU A 214 -1.28 -11.11 6.82
C LEU A 214 -2.44 -11.15 5.82
N LEU A 215 -2.91 -9.99 5.36
CA LEU A 215 -3.96 -9.91 4.36
C LEU A 215 -3.50 -10.44 2.99
N ASP A 216 -2.28 -10.10 2.57
CA ASP A 216 -1.70 -10.65 1.33
C ASP A 216 -1.41 -12.15 1.44
N LEU A 217 -1.11 -12.66 2.65
CA LEU A 217 -1.00 -14.11 2.89
C LEU A 217 -2.35 -14.80 2.78
N ALA A 218 -3.42 -14.17 3.27
CA ALA A 218 -4.78 -14.66 3.15
C ALA A 218 -5.20 -14.77 1.68
N GLU A 219 -4.96 -13.72 0.90
CA GLU A 219 -5.31 -13.64 -0.53
C GLU A 219 -4.53 -14.65 -1.40
N LYS A 220 -3.22 -14.83 -1.15
CA LYS A 220 -2.36 -15.58 -2.08
C LYS A 220 -2.04 -17.00 -1.64
N PHE A 221 -2.23 -17.32 -0.36
CA PHE A 221 -1.81 -18.60 0.22
C PHE A 221 -2.86 -19.23 1.13
N ASP A 222 -4.10 -18.75 1.07
CA ASP A 222 -5.22 -19.19 1.90
C ASP A 222 -4.91 -19.14 3.42
N ASP A 223 -4.07 -18.20 3.85
CA ASP A 223 -3.69 -18.07 5.26
C ASP A 223 -4.77 -17.33 6.07
N HIS A 224 -5.37 -18.02 7.04
CA HIS A 224 -6.46 -17.43 7.83
C HIS A 224 -5.98 -16.52 8.97
N ALA A 225 -4.67 -16.39 9.24
CA ALA A 225 -4.14 -15.73 10.43
C ALA A 225 -4.57 -14.26 10.59
N PHE A 226 -4.82 -13.56 9.48
CA PHE A 226 -5.39 -12.20 9.51
C PHE A 226 -6.69 -12.15 10.32
N PHE A 227 -7.62 -13.07 10.03
CA PHE A 227 -8.97 -13.09 10.60
C PHE A 227 -9.03 -13.67 12.03
N GLU A 228 -8.01 -14.43 12.45
CA GLU A 228 -7.97 -15.01 13.80
C GLU A 228 -7.69 -13.98 14.90
N THR A 229 -7.21 -12.78 14.55
CA THR A 229 -6.86 -11.73 15.52
C THR A 229 -7.93 -10.67 15.74
N GLY A 230 -9.15 -10.91 15.22
CA GLY A 230 -10.31 -10.02 15.31
C GLY A 230 -10.32 -8.92 14.24
N HIS A 231 -11.44 -8.19 14.16
CA HIS A 231 -11.61 -7.10 13.20
C HIS A 231 -10.82 -5.85 13.65
N ARG A 232 -9.64 -5.65 13.06
CA ARG A 232 -8.82 -4.47 13.29
C ARG A 232 -9.07 -3.41 12.21
N ASP A 233 -8.83 -2.15 12.55
CA ASP A 233 -8.83 -1.07 11.56
C ASP A 233 -7.58 -1.18 10.70
N VAL A 234 -7.75 -1.67 9.47
CA VAL A 234 -6.65 -1.87 8.52
C VAL A 234 -6.78 -0.80 7.45
N ASN A 235 -5.69 -0.08 7.18
CA ASN A 235 -5.62 0.92 6.12
C ASN A 235 -5.59 0.27 4.72
N THR A 236 -6.71 -0.33 4.33
CA THR A 236 -6.96 -0.99 3.05
C THR A 236 -8.43 -0.80 2.69
N ASP A 237 -8.77 -0.93 1.41
CA ASP A 237 -10.17 -0.96 0.99
C ASP A 237 -10.91 -2.10 1.72
N PRO A 238 -11.95 -1.82 2.52
CA PRO A 238 -12.76 -2.84 3.20
C PRO A 238 -13.37 -3.86 2.23
N MET A 239 -13.66 -3.47 0.98
CA MET A 239 -14.19 -4.39 -0.03
C MET A 239 -13.22 -5.52 -0.34
N ARG A 240 -11.93 -5.20 -0.51
CA ARG A 240 -10.88 -6.22 -0.72
C ARG A 240 -10.84 -7.24 0.42
N VAL A 241 -11.00 -6.78 1.66
CA VAL A 241 -11.00 -7.68 2.82
C VAL A 241 -12.22 -8.58 2.82
N ALA A 242 -13.38 -8.05 2.42
CA ALA A 242 -14.60 -8.84 2.25
C ALA A 242 -14.41 -9.93 1.18
N ASP A 243 -13.85 -9.60 0.02
CA ASP A 243 -13.60 -10.58 -1.05
C ASP A 243 -12.68 -11.72 -0.61
N ILE A 244 -11.57 -11.39 0.06
CA ILE A 244 -10.67 -12.40 0.62
C ILE A 244 -11.41 -13.29 1.63
N ALA A 245 -12.23 -12.70 2.52
CA ALA A 245 -13.01 -13.47 3.47
C ALA A 245 -14.02 -14.41 2.77
N ARG A 246 -14.64 -13.96 1.67
CA ARG A 246 -15.55 -14.76 0.84
C ARG A 246 -14.81 -15.95 0.21
N GLU A 247 -13.64 -15.73 -0.37
CA GLU A 247 -12.81 -16.78 -0.98
C GLU A 247 -12.37 -17.84 0.03
N LEU A 248 -12.04 -17.40 1.25
CA LEU A 248 -11.70 -18.29 2.37
C LEU A 248 -12.92 -18.96 3.04
N ASN A 249 -14.13 -18.77 2.50
CA ASN A 249 -15.39 -19.29 3.04
C ASN A 249 -15.67 -18.82 4.48
N ARG A 250 -15.25 -17.61 4.84
CA ARG A 250 -15.45 -17.00 6.16
C ARG A 250 -16.66 -16.06 6.14
N SER A 251 -17.86 -16.64 6.22
CA SER A 251 -19.12 -15.90 6.05
C SER A 251 -19.33 -14.76 7.05
N ASP A 252 -18.91 -14.94 8.31
CA ASP A 252 -19.07 -13.90 9.34
C ASP A 252 -18.13 -12.71 9.07
N ASP A 253 -16.86 -12.98 8.77
CA ASP A 253 -15.87 -11.96 8.40
C ASP A 253 -16.27 -11.24 7.10
N TYR A 254 -16.76 -11.99 6.10
CA TYR A 254 -17.28 -11.42 4.86
C TYR A 254 -18.39 -10.41 5.12
N ARG A 255 -19.40 -10.79 5.91
CA ARG A 255 -20.53 -9.90 6.27
C ARG A 255 -20.07 -8.68 7.04
N TYR A 256 -19.13 -8.85 7.96
CA TYR A 256 -18.58 -7.74 8.74
C TYR A 256 -17.90 -6.71 7.81
N TRP A 257 -16.95 -7.16 6.99
CA TRP A 257 -16.17 -6.26 6.14
C TRP A 257 -17.00 -5.62 5.03
N LEU A 258 -18.00 -6.35 4.51
CA LEU A 258 -18.97 -5.80 3.58
C LEU A 258 -19.79 -4.68 4.25
N THR A 259 -20.16 -4.84 5.52
CA THR A 259 -20.84 -3.78 6.29
C THR A 259 -19.95 -2.56 6.49
N VAL A 260 -18.66 -2.75 6.80
CA VAL A 260 -17.69 -1.66 6.88
C VAL A 260 -17.57 -0.92 5.54
N ALA A 261 -17.49 -1.64 4.42
CA ALA A 261 -17.45 -1.05 3.08
C ALA A 261 -18.73 -0.25 2.78
N ALA A 262 -19.90 -0.81 3.07
CA ALA A 262 -21.18 -0.15 2.86
C ALA A 262 -21.31 1.13 3.70
N ASP A 263 -20.92 1.08 4.98
CA ASP A 263 -20.99 2.25 5.87
C ASP A 263 -19.96 3.33 5.49
N ALA A 264 -18.87 2.95 4.81
CA ALA A 264 -17.93 3.87 4.17
C ALA A 264 -18.42 4.44 2.82
N GLY A 265 -19.60 4.02 2.33
CA GLY A 265 -20.22 4.55 1.11
C GLY A 265 -20.01 3.70 -0.14
N ASN A 266 -19.46 2.48 -0.03
CA ASN A 266 -19.35 1.58 -1.17
C ASN A 266 -20.74 1.04 -1.56
N ILE A 267 -21.22 1.42 -2.75
CA ILE A 267 -22.58 1.09 -3.21
C ILE A 267 -22.71 -0.39 -3.61
N ASP A 268 -21.64 -1.02 -4.08
CA ASP A 268 -21.68 -2.42 -4.46
C ASP A 268 -21.76 -3.29 -3.19
N ALA A 269 -21.10 -2.88 -2.10
CA ALA A 269 -21.23 -3.52 -0.79
C ALA A 269 -22.66 -3.42 -0.24
N MET A 270 -23.30 -2.26 -0.39
CA MET A 270 -24.70 -2.06 -0.04
C MET A 270 -25.61 -3.03 -0.80
N GLN A 271 -25.42 -3.14 -2.12
CA GLN A 271 -26.20 -4.03 -2.98
C GLN A 271 -26.03 -5.50 -2.57
N GLU A 272 -24.80 -5.95 -2.33
CA GLU A 272 -24.53 -7.32 -1.87
C GLU A 272 -25.14 -7.59 -0.49
N LEU A 273 -25.04 -6.66 0.46
CA LEU A 273 -25.67 -6.83 1.77
C LEU A 273 -27.19 -6.91 1.71
N ILE A 274 -27.84 -6.13 0.83
CA ILE A 274 -29.29 -6.20 0.64
C ILE A 274 -29.69 -7.57 0.12
N LYS A 275 -28.95 -8.15 -0.84
CA LYS A 275 -29.19 -9.52 -1.32
C LYS A 275 -29.06 -10.56 -0.21
N ILE A 276 -28.11 -10.36 0.73
CA ILE A 276 -27.88 -11.27 1.86
C ILE A 276 -28.96 -11.12 2.95
N HIS A 277 -29.37 -9.88 3.27
CA HIS A 277 -30.18 -9.55 4.46
C HIS A 277 -31.63 -9.16 4.14
N GLU A 278 -32.09 -9.33 2.89
CA GLU A 278 -33.38 -8.85 2.39
C GLU A 278 -34.57 -9.08 3.35
N LYS A 279 -34.52 -10.16 4.13
CA LYS A 279 -35.60 -10.59 5.03
C LYS A 279 -35.31 -10.40 6.52
N ASP A 280 -34.04 -10.22 6.89
CA ASP A 280 -33.60 -10.26 8.29
C ASP A 280 -33.60 -8.86 8.93
N ASP A 281 -33.28 -7.81 8.15
CA ASP A 281 -33.35 -6.42 8.61
C ASP A 281 -33.84 -5.47 7.50
N PRO A 282 -35.17 -5.32 7.36
CA PRO A 282 -35.76 -4.45 6.35
C PRO A 282 -35.37 -2.97 6.50
N ILE A 283 -35.17 -2.49 7.74
CA ILE A 283 -34.82 -1.08 8.01
C ILE A 283 -33.41 -0.82 7.51
N ARG A 284 -32.47 -1.74 7.76
CA ARG A 284 -31.10 -1.62 7.28
C ARG A 284 -31.00 -1.70 5.76
N CYS A 285 -31.74 -2.61 5.13
CA CYS A 285 -31.79 -2.70 3.67
C CYS A 285 -32.27 -1.39 3.02
N TRP A 286 -33.37 -0.81 3.53
CA TRP A 286 -33.85 0.49 3.06
C TRP A 286 -32.91 1.65 3.40
N THR A 287 -32.20 1.59 4.53
CA THR A 287 -31.16 2.57 4.86
C THR A 287 -30.09 2.63 3.76
N TRP A 288 -29.62 1.46 3.29
CA TRP A 288 -28.66 1.38 2.19
C TRP A 288 -29.23 1.82 0.84
N ILE A 289 -30.49 1.48 0.53
CA ILE A 289 -31.17 2.01 -0.67
C ILE A 289 -31.23 3.55 -0.66
N TYR A 290 -31.56 4.16 0.49
CA TYR A 290 -31.59 5.61 0.60
C TYR A 290 -30.20 6.24 0.55
N LEU A 291 -29.21 5.61 1.17
CA LEU A 291 -27.83 6.06 1.13
C LEU A 291 -27.26 6.01 -0.30
N SER A 292 -27.51 4.92 -1.04
CA SER A 292 -27.05 4.79 -2.43
C SER A 292 -27.66 5.89 -3.32
N LYS A 293 -28.96 6.21 -3.14
CA LYS A 293 -29.62 7.33 -3.83
C LYS A 293 -28.97 8.67 -3.48
N LEU A 294 -28.66 8.92 -2.22
CA LEU A 294 -27.95 10.14 -1.78
C LEU A 294 -26.53 10.25 -2.34
N LEU A 295 -25.87 9.11 -2.60
CA LEU A 295 -24.57 9.01 -3.26
C LEU A 295 -24.66 9.04 -4.80
N GLY A 296 -25.87 9.12 -5.36
CA GLY A 296 -26.10 9.28 -6.80
C GLY A 296 -26.39 7.99 -7.58
N LYS A 297 -26.42 6.81 -6.93
CA LYS A 297 -26.81 5.53 -7.57
C LYS A 297 -28.09 4.99 -6.92
N ASP A 298 -29.22 5.21 -7.58
CA ASP A 298 -30.48 4.58 -7.18
C ASP A 298 -30.47 3.09 -7.53
N LEU A 299 -30.39 2.24 -6.51
CA LEU A 299 -30.38 0.78 -6.64
C LEU A 299 -31.77 0.19 -6.96
N THR A 300 -32.84 0.98 -6.89
CA THR A 300 -34.21 0.53 -7.21
C THR A 300 -34.56 0.68 -8.69
N GLN A 301 -33.68 1.27 -9.49
CA GLN A 301 -33.88 1.49 -10.92
C GLN A 301 -33.15 0.41 -11.71
N ASP A 302 -33.84 -0.14 -12.72
CA ASP A 302 -33.22 -1.00 -13.71
C ASP A 302 -32.15 -0.24 -14.49
N ARG A 303 -31.03 -0.89 -14.77
CA ARG A 303 -29.93 -0.35 -15.56
C ARG A 303 -29.51 -1.36 -16.60
N TYR A 304 -30.27 -1.40 -17.70
CA TYR A 304 -29.91 -2.19 -18.87
C TYR A 304 -29.25 -1.31 -19.94
N TYR A 305 -28.23 -1.85 -20.58
CA TYR A 305 -27.55 -1.27 -21.73
C TYR A 305 -27.34 -2.34 -22.81
N ALA A 306 -27.07 -1.90 -24.02
CA ALA A 306 -26.82 -2.79 -25.15
C ALA A 306 -25.32 -3.05 -25.30
N ILE A 307 -24.96 -4.29 -25.60
CA ILE A 307 -23.60 -4.72 -25.92
C ILE A 307 -23.55 -5.51 -27.23
N HIS A 308 -22.39 -5.52 -27.87
CA HIS A 308 -22.05 -6.41 -28.96
C HIS A 308 -21.71 -7.83 -28.44
N GLU A 309 -21.54 -8.79 -29.36
CA GLU A 309 -21.19 -10.19 -29.02
C GLU A 309 -19.83 -10.31 -28.28
N ASP A 310 -18.91 -9.38 -28.49
CA ASP A 310 -17.61 -9.32 -27.83
C ASP A 310 -17.63 -8.62 -26.46
N GLY A 311 -18.81 -8.17 -26.00
CA GLY A 311 -19.01 -7.49 -24.73
C GLY A 311 -18.75 -5.98 -24.75
N SER A 312 -18.35 -5.41 -25.90
CA SER A 312 -18.21 -3.96 -26.04
C SER A 312 -19.57 -3.26 -26.06
N MET A 313 -19.61 -1.99 -25.62
CA MET A 313 -20.86 -1.21 -25.66
C MET A 313 -21.35 -1.07 -27.09
N TYR A 314 -22.65 -1.27 -27.27
CA TYR A 314 -23.27 -1.19 -28.58
C TYR A 314 -23.28 0.27 -29.05
N ASP A 315 -22.63 0.53 -30.19
CA ASP A 315 -22.77 1.80 -30.91
C ASP A 315 -23.47 1.58 -32.27
N ASP A 316 -24.02 2.67 -32.80
CA ASP A 316 -24.72 2.62 -34.10
C ASP A 316 -23.75 2.52 -35.29
N ASP A 317 -22.44 2.63 -35.05
CA ASP A 317 -21.39 2.69 -36.07
C ASP A 317 -20.91 1.28 -36.46
N ILE A 318 -20.90 0.34 -35.51
CA ILE A 318 -20.53 -1.06 -35.70
C ILE A 318 -21.82 -1.91 -35.72
N GLY A 319 -22.50 -1.95 -36.85
CA GLY A 319 -23.72 -2.77 -36.99
C GLY A 319 -23.50 -4.25 -36.67
N GLY A 320 -24.44 -4.89 -35.96
CA GLY A 320 -24.34 -6.30 -35.58
C GLY A 320 -25.50 -6.77 -34.68
N PRO A 321 -25.46 -8.02 -34.19
CA PRO A 321 -26.40 -8.49 -33.18
C PRO A 321 -26.31 -7.63 -31.91
N LEU A 322 -27.47 -7.31 -31.33
CA LEU A 322 -27.60 -6.55 -30.09
C LEU A 322 -27.98 -7.50 -28.95
N PHE A 323 -27.24 -7.42 -27.85
CA PHE A 323 -27.56 -8.13 -26.60
C PHE A 323 -27.83 -7.11 -25.50
N ALA A 324 -28.80 -7.42 -24.64
CA ALA A 324 -29.07 -6.61 -23.44
C ALA A 324 -28.21 -7.14 -22.29
N ASP A 325 -27.51 -6.25 -21.62
CA ASP A 325 -26.72 -6.50 -20.42
C ASP A 325 -27.06 -5.47 -19.34
N GLY A 326 -26.61 -5.70 -18.10
CA GLY A 326 -26.82 -4.82 -16.96
C GLY A 326 -27.61 -5.46 -15.82
N GLU A 327 -28.17 -4.62 -14.96
CA GLU A 327 -28.69 -5.05 -13.65
C GLU A 327 -30.16 -4.67 -13.47
N GLU A 328 -30.95 -5.62 -12.95
CA GLU A 328 -32.32 -5.37 -12.49
C GLU A 328 -32.33 -4.57 -11.18
N GLY A 329 -33.27 -3.64 -11.06
CA GLY A 329 -33.45 -2.86 -9.85
C GLY A 329 -33.86 -3.71 -8.65
N ILE A 330 -33.35 -3.38 -7.47
CA ILE A 330 -33.68 -4.08 -6.23
C ILE A 330 -35.12 -3.73 -5.82
N ASN A 331 -35.96 -4.75 -5.69
CA ASN A 331 -37.34 -4.61 -5.22
C ASN A 331 -37.48 -5.11 -3.77
N LEU A 332 -37.73 -4.18 -2.84
CA LEU A 332 -37.94 -4.48 -1.42
C LEU A 332 -39.40 -4.20 -1.01
N PRO A 333 -39.96 -4.98 -0.05
CA PRO A 333 -41.24 -4.65 0.57
C PRO A 333 -41.21 -3.25 1.20
N SER A 334 -42.27 -2.48 1.02
CA SER A 334 -42.38 -1.14 1.61
C SER A 334 -42.41 -1.21 3.15
N LEU A 335 -41.75 -0.25 3.79
CA LEU A 335 -41.77 -0.09 5.24
C LEU A 335 -43.01 0.68 5.71
N GLU A 336 -43.37 0.48 6.98
CA GLU A 336 -44.28 1.38 7.68
C GLU A 336 -43.67 2.78 7.83
N SER A 337 -44.50 3.81 7.92
CA SER A 337 -44.07 5.22 7.89
C SER A 337 -43.01 5.58 8.94
N GLU A 338 -43.06 4.96 10.12
CA GLU A 338 -42.09 5.21 11.20
C GLU A 338 -40.73 4.58 10.87
N HIS A 339 -40.73 3.33 10.41
CA HIS A 339 -39.52 2.62 9.97
C HIS A 339 -38.89 3.25 8.72
N ASP A 340 -39.69 3.74 7.78
CA ASP A 340 -39.21 4.47 6.61
C ASP A 340 -38.49 5.77 7.00
N SER A 341 -39.09 6.54 7.91
CA SER A 341 -38.48 7.77 8.44
C SER A 341 -37.17 7.48 9.16
N LEU A 342 -37.10 6.39 9.92
CA LEU A 342 -35.88 5.94 10.59
C LEU A 342 -34.79 5.54 9.59
N ALA A 343 -35.13 4.76 8.56
CA ALA A 343 -34.18 4.34 7.52
C ALA A 343 -33.57 5.55 6.78
N ARG A 344 -34.39 6.56 6.46
CA ARG A 344 -33.93 7.82 5.85
C ARG A 344 -33.00 8.60 6.79
N ALA A 345 -33.36 8.72 8.06
CA ALA A 345 -32.54 9.42 9.05
C ALA A 345 -31.17 8.75 9.24
N ASN A 346 -31.13 7.41 9.26
CA ASN A 346 -29.89 6.63 9.32
C ASN A 346 -29.01 6.88 8.08
N ALA A 347 -29.61 6.87 6.87
CA ALA A 347 -28.89 7.13 5.63
C ALA A 347 -28.26 8.53 5.60
N GLU A 348 -28.99 9.55 6.06
CA GLU A 348 -28.45 10.91 6.18
C GLU A 348 -27.31 11.01 7.21
N ALA A 349 -27.40 10.27 8.32
CA ALA A 349 -26.35 10.23 9.32
C ALA A 349 -25.07 9.58 8.77
N LEU A 350 -25.18 8.46 8.05
CA LEU A 350 -24.07 7.82 7.36
C LEU A 350 -23.44 8.74 6.31
N LEU A 351 -24.24 9.41 5.49
CA LEU A 351 -23.74 10.36 4.49
C LEU A 351 -22.92 11.50 5.15
N LYS A 352 -23.33 11.98 6.32
CA LYS A 352 -22.58 13.00 7.07
C LYS A 352 -21.22 12.47 7.52
N LEU A 353 -21.16 11.23 8.01
CA LEU A 353 -19.90 10.58 8.41
C LEU A 353 -18.96 10.41 7.21
N ILE A 354 -19.48 9.92 6.08
CA ILE A 354 -18.72 9.75 4.84
C ILE A 354 -18.12 11.07 4.36
N LYS A 355 -18.84 12.19 4.51
CA LYS A 355 -18.33 13.52 4.11
C LYS A 355 -17.29 14.13 5.05
N THR A 356 -17.12 13.58 6.25
CA THR A 356 -16.15 14.06 7.24
C THR A 356 -14.85 13.28 7.27
N THR A 357 -14.84 12.11 6.63
CA THR A 357 -13.67 11.26 6.40
C THR A 357 -13.00 11.67 5.09
#